data_AF-A0A7W1B1U2-F1
#
_entry.id   AF-A0A7W1B1U2-F1
#
_cell.length_a   1.000
_cell.length_b   1.000
_cell.length_c   1.000
_cell.angle_alpha   90.00
_cell.angle_beta   90.00
_cell.angle_gamma   90.00
#
_symmetry.space_group_name_H-M   'P 1'
#
loop_
_entity.id
_entity.type
_entity.pdbx_description
1 polymer ?
#
loop_
_entity_poly.entity_id
_entity_poly.type
_entity_poly.pdbx_seq_one_letter_code
_entity_poly.pdbx_strand_id
1 'polypeptide(L)'
;MVNRPTALSLVAALALSGCATATATATDDSACEFAFVAVTTDWADDVTEYDLVLLDARLRPGRQLTDDGLSGNPDVSPDGTRIAFTNARGYPPGNDSGISSKSGISVIDVSGANERRLTRDHYDNGAQWSPDGTRIAFTRFQVGGLRQLLLLDPNTGATTLAHEGGIADFQWWSDQEIGMAIYAVDGLSRQYVLDLATGALSPVDLPPDVDAASVLWSPDRTRVAFTRQPSGTYDRDARPTLQVHDLTTGEEHTVPGSNTLQNWPLLWT
;
A
#
# COMPACT_ATOMS: atom_id res chain seq x y z
N MET A 1 -36.90 -3.96 8.74
CA MET A 1 -35.72 -3.15 8.39
C MET A 1 -34.85 -3.08 9.63
N VAL A 2 -33.69 -3.75 9.60
CA VAL A 2 -32.71 -3.68 10.69
C VAL A 2 -31.89 -2.43 10.44
N ASN A 3 -31.98 -1.45 11.35
CA ASN A 3 -31.16 -0.24 11.30
C ASN A 3 -29.71 -0.66 11.60
N ARG A 4 -28.86 -0.76 10.58
CA ARG A 4 -27.43 -1.05 10.78
C ARG A 4 -26.71 0.27 11.04
N PRO A 5 -25.92 0.40 12.11
CA PRO A 5 -25.20 1.64 12.41
C PRO A 5 -24.09 1.88 11.37
N THR A 6 -23.77 3.16 11.14
CA THR A 6 -22.58 3.62 10.42
C THR A 6 -21.33 3.01 11.09
N ALA A 7 -20.43 2.43 10.30
CA ALA A 7 -19.22 1.80 10.80
C ALA A 7 -17.98 2.62 10.39
N LEU A 8 -17.17 2.99 11.37
CA LEU A 8 -15.85 3.59 11.15
C LEU A 8 -14.78 2.51 11.32
N SER A 9 -13.99 2.27 10.28
CA SER A 9 -12.87 1.31 10.29
C SER A 9 -11.59 2.02 9.87
N LEU A 10 -10.48 1.79 10.57
CA LEU A 10 -9.16 2.26 10.16
C LEU A 10 -8.50 1.18 9.30
N VAL A 11 -8.08 1.52 8.08
CA VAL A 11 -7.47 0.58 7.14
C VAL A 11 -6.11 1.14 6.72
N ALA A 12 -5.05 0.42 7.08
CA ALA A 12 -3.62 0.73 6.87
C ALA A 12 -3.03 1.83 7.78
N ALA A 13 -1.81 1.56 8.24
CA ALA A 13 -0.99 2.42 9.10
C ALA A 13 0.36 2.66 8.42
N LEU A 14 0.81 3.91 8.35
CA LEU A 14 2.18 4.25 7.97
C LEU A 14 2.83 5.14 9.04
N ALA A 15 4.01 4.73 9.50
CA ALA A 15 4.81 5.47 10.46
C ALA A 15 5.46 6.69 9.81
N LEU A 16 5.34 7.87 10.42
CA LEU A 16 6.17 9.01 10.03
C LEU A 16 7.63 8.75 10.38
N SER A 17 8.54 9.15 9.49
CA SER A 17 9.99 9.02 9.67
C SER A 17 10.50 9.93 10.79
N GLY A 18 10.53 9.34 11.98
CA GLY A 18 11.22 9.80 13.19
C GLY A 18 11.48 8.67 14.21
N CYS A 19 10.88 7.49 14.01
CA CYS A 19 11.01 6.33 14.90
C CYS A 19 12.35 5.58 14.79
N ALA A 20 13.12 5.75 13.71
CA ALA A 20 14.36 5.01 13.47
C ALA A 20 15.56 5.62 14.22
N THR A 21 15.46 5.76 15.54
CA THR A 21 16.59 5.72 16.50
C THR A 21 16.08 5.77 17.95
N ALA A 22 14.99 5.07 18.27
CA ALA A 22 14.71 4.78 19.68
C ALA A 22 15.60 3.61 20.15
N THR A 23 16.85 3.90 20.51
CA THR A 23 17.53 3.06 21.51
C THR A 23 16.62 2.96 22.73
N ALA A 24 16.50 1.76 23.30
CA ALA A 24 15.47 1.29 24.24
C ALA A 24 15.27 2.05 25.58
N THR A 25 15.51 3.35 25.63
CA THR A 25 15.39 4.20 26.83
C THR A 25 14.73 5.56 26.59
N ALA A 26 14.27 5.90 25.38
CA ALA A 26 13.54 7.15 25.16
C ALA A 26 12.05 6.99 25.56
N THR A 27 11.63 7.68 26.62
CA THR A 27 10.26 7.66 27.19
C THR A 27 9.38 8.80 26.68
N ASP A 28 9.76 9.47 25.59
CA ASP A 28 9.01 10.58 25.03
C ASP A 28 8.29 10.17 23.73
N ASP A 29 7.24 9.37 23.89
CA ASP A 29 6.30 8.94 22.84
C ASP A 29 5.38 10.08 22.34
N SER A 30 5.67 11.35 22.65
CA SER A 30 4.78 12.48 22.31
C SER A 30 4.98 13.06 20.91
N ALA A 31 6.01 12.61 20.17
CA ALA A 31 6.42 13.22 18.90
C ALA A 31 6.13 12.35 17.65
N CYS A 32 5.68 11.10 17.80
CA CYS A 32 5.34 10.26 16.64
C CYS A 32 3.90 10.52 16.22
N GLU A 33 3.67 10.93 14.98
CA GLU A 33 2.35 10.90 14.35
C GLU A 33 2.37 9.81 13.26
N PHE A 34 1.19 9.31 12.90
CA PHE A 34 0.98 8.22 11.97
C PHE A 34 -0.16 8.63 11.02
N ALA A 35 0.00 8.40 9.72
CA ALA A 35 -1.05 8.65 8.74
C ALA A 35 -1.88 7.38 8.51
N PHE A 36 -3.20 7.53 8.53
CA PHE A 36 -4.17 6.46 8.35
C PHE A 36 -5.22 6.83 7.30
N VAL A 37 -5.80 5.82 6.66
CA VAL A 37 -7.09 5.95 5.99
C VAL A 37 -8.19 5.59 6.98
N ALA A 38 -9.03 6.56 7.32
CA ALA A 38 -10.32 6.33 7.93
C ALA A 38 -11.30 5.94 6.82
N VAL A 39 -11.91 4.77 6.96
CA VAL A 39 -12.98 4.29 6.09
C VAL A 39 -14.29 4.39 6.86
N THR A 40 -15.17 5.29 6.43
CA THR A 40 -16.55 5.38 6.92
C THR A 40 -17.48 4.68 5.93
N THR A 41 -18.17 3.63 6.36
CA THR A 41 -19.20 2.98 5.56
C THR A 41 -20.57 3.29 6.15
N ASP A 42 -21.40 4.00 5.39
CA ASP A 42 -22.83 4.12 5.66
C ASP A 42 -23.58 3.03 4.90
N TRP A 43 -23.97 1.99 5.65
CA TRP A 43 -24.71 0.84 5.13
C TRP A 43 -26.16 1.15 4.77
N ALA A 44 -26.72 2.29 5.20
CA ALA A 44 -28.07 2.70 4.84
C ALA A 44 -28.12 3.27 3.42
N ASP A 45 -27.06 3.96 3.01
CA ASP A 45 -26.96 4.65 1.71
C ASP A 45 -25.99 3.95 0.73
N ASP A 46 -25.36 2.84 1.14
CA ASP A 46 -24.35 2.08 0.38
C ASP A 46 -23.15 2.97 -0.05
N VAL A 47 -22.81 3.93 0.81
CA VAL A 47 -21.71 4.88 0.60
C VAL A 47 -20.51 4.44 1.43
N THR A 48 -19.35 4.29 0.80
CA THR A 48 -18.06 4.13 1.48
C THR A 48 -17.19 5.35 1.20
N GLU A 49 -16.84 6.06 2.27
CA GLU A 49 -16.00 7.24 2.29
C GLU A 49 -14.60 6.88 2.79
N TYR A 50 -13.58 7.37 2.09
CA TYR A 50 -12.17 7.26 2.45
C TYR A 50 -11.62 8.65 2.78
N ASP A 51 -11.25 8.86 4.04
CA ASP A 51 -10.65 10.10 4.53
C ASP A 51 -9.24 9.85 5.08
N LEU A 52 -8.36 10.82 4.93
CA LEU A 52 -7.02 10.78 5.52
C LEU A 52 -7.05 11.40 6.92
N VAL A 53 -6.58 10.63 7.90
CA VAL A 53 -6.53 11.07 9.31
C VAL A 53 -5.13 10.84 9.86
N LEU A 54 -4.60 11.84 10.56
CA LEU A 54 -3.40 11.70 11.39
C LEU A 54 -3.81 11.25 12.80
N LEU A 55 -3.20 10.17 13.27
CA LEU A 55 -3.24 9.77 14.67
C LEU A 55 -1.90 10.07 15.33
N ASP A 56 -1.92 10.33 16.63
CA ASP A 56 -0.68 10.40 17.41
C ASP A 56 -0.09 9.00 17.69
N ALA A 57 1.06 8.97 18.36
CA ALA A 57 1.80 7.75 18.70
C ALA A 57 1.00 6.72 19.49
N ARG A 58 -0.09 7.16 20.12
CA ARG A 58 -0.97 6.39 20.99
C ARG A 58 -2.28 6.04 20.28
N LEU A 59 -2.32 6.16 18.95
CA LEU A 59 -3.48 5.92 18.09
C LEU A 59 -4.68 6.78 18.46
N ARG A 60 -4.46 7.97 19.04
CA ARG A 60 -5.54 8.91 19.34
C ARG A 60 -5.82 9.78 18.11
N PRO A 61 -7.09 10.04 17.76
CA PRO A 61 -7.44 10.96 16.67
C PRO A 61 -6.82 12.34 16.89
N GLY A 62 -5.88 12.72 16.04
CA GLY A 62 -5.19 14.01 16.11
C GLY A 62 -5.86 15.05 15.23
N ARG A 63 -5.94 14.78 13.92
CA ARG A 63 -6.47 15.72 12.93
C ARG A 63 -6.89 15.03 11.62
N GLN A 64 -8.09 15.36 11.13
CA GLN A 64 -8.57 14.98 9.80
C GLN A 64 -7.95 15.91 8.74
N LEU A 65 -7.34 15.34 7.69
CA LEU A 65 -6.67 16.07 6.62
C LEU A 65 -7.54 16.22 5.37
N THR A 66 -8.47 15.29 5.16
CA THR A 66 -9.48 15.34 4.08
C THR A 66 -10.84 14.95 4.64
N ASP A 67 -11.91 15.57 4.14
CA ASP A 67 -13.29 15.40 4.60
C ASP A 67 -14.25 15.08 3.45
N ASP A 68 -13.73 14.41 2.43
CA ASP A 68 -14.39 14.26 1.14
C ASP A 68 -14.73 12.82 0.77
N GLY A 69 -14.26 11.84 1.56
CA GLY A 69 -14.58 10.43 1.36
C GLY A 69 -14.00 9.81 0.08
N LEU A 70 -13.06 10.47 -0.59
CA LEU A 70 -12.52 10.08 -1.90
C LEU A 70 -10.99 10.04 -1.92
N SER A 71 -10.38 9.98 -0.73
CA SER A 71 -8.94 10.08 -0.51
C SER A 71 -8.40 8.79 0.11
N GLY A 72 -7.59 8.02 -0.65
CA GLY A 72 -7.11 6.70 -0.21
C GLY A 72 -5.65 6.42 -0.57
N ASN A 73 -5.09 5.35 0.00
CA ASN A 73 -3.70 4.91 -0.19
C ASN A 73 -2.67 6.05 0.04
N PRO A 74 -2.64 6.66 1.23
CA PRO A 74 -1.66 7.69 1.56
C PRO A 74 -0.27 7.07 1.72
N ASP A 75 0.74 7.84 1.33
CA ASP A 75 2.12 7.56 1.65
C ASP A 75 2.85 8.86 2.01
N VAL A 76 3.69 8.79 3.04
CA VAL A 76 4.36 9.97 3.60
C VAL A 76 5.74 10.08 2.98
N SER A 77 6.13 11.29 2.60
CA SER A 77 7.48 11.55 2.12
C SER A 77 8.53 11.16 3.19
N PRO A 78 9.74 10.74 2.79
CA PRO A 78 10.78 10.30 3.72
C PRO A 78 11.24 11.38 4.71
N ASP A 79 11.05 12.67 4.38
CA ASP A 79 11.31 13.80 5.27
C ASP A 79 10.16 14.11 6.24
N GLY A 80 9.05 13.36 6.16
CA GLY A 80 7.87 13.51 7.01
C GLY A 80 7.06 14.78 6.75
N THR A 81 7.30 15.50 5.65
CA THR A 81 6.69 16.82 5.42
C THR A 81 5.48 16.81 4.50
N ARG A 82 5.34 15.79 3.65
CA ARG A 82 4.32 15.70 2.60
C ARG A 82 3.65 14.33 2.59
N ILE A 83 2.43 14.27 2.08
CA ILE A 83 1.63 13.06 1.92
C ILE A 83 1.20 12.98 0.46
N ALA A 84 1.54 11.90 -0.22
CA ALA A 84 0.98 11.54 -1.52
C ALA A 84 -0.25 10.67 -1.31
N PHE A 85 -1.30 10.85 -2.12
CA PHE A 85 -2.52 10.07 -1.98
C PHE A 85 -3.29 9.96 -3.29
N THR A 86 -4.13 8.93 -3.38
CA THR A 86 -5.12 8.79 -4.44
C THR A 86 -6.26 9.76 -4.17
N ASN A 87 -6.57 10.61 -5.14
CA ASN A 87 -7.58 11.64 -5.04
C ASN A 87 -8.63 11.42 -6.15
N ALA A 88 -9.86 11.08 -5.77
CA ALA A 88 -10.98 10.94 -6.71
C ALA A 88 -11.90 12.18 -6.78
N ARG A 89 -11.53 13.30 -6.14
CA ARG A 89 -12.30 14.55 -6.17
C ARG A 89 -12.54 15.03 -7.59
N GLY A 90 -13.75 15.54 -7.83
CA GLY A 90 -14.15 16.15 -9.10
C GLY A 90 -14.55 15.15 -10.18
N TYR A 91 -14.59 13.85 -9.87
CA TYR A 91 -15.14 12.84 -10.75
C TYR A 91 -16.45 12.27 -10.19
N PRO A 92 -17.39 11.86 -11.06
CA PRO A 92 -18.59 11.19 -10.60
C PRO A 92 -18.21 9.92 -9.85
N PRO A 93 -18.94 9.55 -8.78
CA PRO A 93 -18.76 8.24 -8.14
C PRO A 93 -18.86 7.12 -9.19
N GLY A 94 -18.12 6.04 -8.98
CA GLY A 94 -18.23 4.87 -9.83
C GLY A 94 -19.57 4.17 -9.61
N ASN A 95 -19.74 3.01 -10.23
CA ASN A 95 -20.81 2.09 -9.82
C ASN A 95 -20.64 1.68 -8.34
N ASP A 96 -21.66 1.00 -7.77
CA ASP A 96 -21.93 0.46 -6.42
C ASP A 96 -20.84 0.42 -5.30
N SER A 97 -19.56 0.65 -5.58
CA SER A 97 -18.44 0.73 -4.62
C SER A 97 -18.01 2.17 -4.26
N GLY A 98 -18.65 3.22 -4.80
CA GLY A 98 -18.33 4.64 -4.51
C GLY A 98 -17.00 5.16 -5.07
N ILE A 99 -16.09 4.28 -5.49
CA ILE A 99 -14.81 4.63 -6.11
C ILE A 99 -15.03 5.06 -7.55
N SER A 100 -14.68 6.31 -7.88
CA SER A 100 -14.80 6.83 -9.24
C SER A 100 -14.01 6.01 -10.27
N SER A 101 -14.56 5.89 -11.49
CA SER A 101 -13.84 5.36 -12.66
C SER A 101 -12.62 6.18 -13.07
N LYS A 102 -12.39 7.31 -12.38
CA LYS A 102 -11.24 8.18 -12.54
C LYS A 102 -10.69 8.60 -11.17
N SER A 103 -9.39 8.75 -11.10
CA SER A 103 -8.66 9.26 -9.96
C SER A 103 -7.35 9.91 -10.43
N GLY A 104 -6.57 10.43 -9.50
CA GLY A 104 -5.29 11.02 -9.77
C GLY A 104 -4.46 11.05 -8.51
N ILE A 105 -3.17 11.31 -8.65
CA ILE A 105 -2.27 11.45 -7.52
C ILE A 105 -2.21 12.92 -7.12
N SER A 106 -2.42 13.17 -5.84
CA SER A 106 -2.24 14.48 -5.22
C SER A 106 -1.16 14.40 -4.14
N VAL A 107 -0.54 15.53 -3.85
CA VAL A 107 0.36 15.72 -2.70
C VAL A 107 -0.16 16.86 -1.84
N ILE A 108 -0.08 16.72 -0.53
CA ILE A 108 -0.43 17.75 0.46
C ILE A 108 0.65 17.81 1.53
N ASP A 109 0.87 18.97 2.16
CA ASP A 109 1.73 19.04 3.32
C ASP A 109 1.07 18.28 4.49
N VAL A 110 1.87 17.70 5.39
CA VAL A 110 1.37 17.05 6.63
C VAL A 110 0.55 18.03 7.48
N SER A 111 0.81 19.34 7.35
CA SER A 111 0.01 20.40 7.98
C SER A 111 -1.41 20.55 7.40
N GLY A 112 -1.75 19.88 6.30
CA GLY A 112 -2.97 20.04 5.52
C GLY A 112 -2.94 21.24 4.55
N ALA A 113 -1.82 21.94 4.43
CA ALA A 113 -1.65 23.05 3.50
C ALA A 113 -1.15 22.59 2.12
N ASN A 114 -1.19 23.50 1.15
CA ASN A 114 -0.52 23.35 -0.15
C ASN A 114 -0.90 22.08 -0.94
N GLU A 115 -2.15 21.62 -0.85
CA GLU A 115 -2.61 20.51 -1.67
C GLU A 115 -2.41 20.83 -3.16
N ARG A 116 -1.74 19.93 -3.86
CA ARG A 116 -1.48 20.01 -5.28
C ARG A 116 -1.81 18.69 -5.95
N ARG A 117 -2.72 18.76 -6.93
CA ARG A 117 -3.06 17.64 -7.78
C ARG A 117 -2.06 17.49 -8.92
N LEU A 118 -1.39 16.34 -8.98
CA LEU A 118 -0.27 16.07 -9.90
C LEU A 118 -0.72 15.30 -11.15
N THR A 119 -1.72 14.42 -11.02
CA THR A 119 -2.34 13.75 -12.18
C THR A 119 -3.87 13.88 -12.18
N ARG A 120 -4.47 13.79 -13.38
CA ARG A 120 -5.90 13.94 -13.64
C ARG A 120 -6.35 13.05 -14.79
N ASP A 121 -7.65 12.76 -14.85
CA ASP A 121 -8.39 12.10 -15.93
C ASP A 121 -7.97 10.68 -16.29
N HIS A 122 -7.21 10.02 -15.41
CA HIS A 122 -6.85 8.61 -15.51
C HIS A 122 -7.49 7.85 -14.35
N TYR A 123 -7.18 6.56 -14.20
CA TYR A 123 -7.43 5.82 -12.98
C TYR A 123 -6.06 5.49 -12.37
N ASP A 124 -5.54 6.48 -11.62
CA ASP A 124 -4.22 6.41 -10.96
C ASP A 124 -4.40 6.09 -9.47
N ASN A 125 -3.67 5.11 -8.94
CA ASN A 125 -3.84 4.63 -7.57
C ASN A 125 -2.50 4.16 -6.95
N GLY A 126 -2.45 4.12 -5.62
CA GLY A 126 -1.40 3.46 -4.85
C GLY A 126 -0.09 4.22 -4.93
N ALA A 127 -0.11 5.53 -4.64
CA ALA A 127 1.10 6.34 -4.66
C ALA A 127 2.06 5.92 -3.53
N GLN A 128 3.35 5.80 -3.84
CA GLN A 128 4.43 5.57 -2.88
C GLN A 128 5.64 6.45 -3.21
N TRP A 129 6.13 7.18 -2.24
CA TRP A 129 7.38 7.94 -2.31
C TRP A 129 8.57 7.01 -2.41
N SER A 130 9.55 7.39 -3.23
CA SER A 130 10.88 6.78 -3.19
C SER A 130 11.56 7.09 -1.85
N PRO A 131 12.48 6.23 -1.37
CA PRO A 131 13.19 6.46 -0.10
C PRO A 131 13.99 7.77 -0.04
N ASP A 132 14.48 8.26 -1.17
CA ASP A 132 15.13 9.58 -1.33
C ASP A 132 14.15 10.76 -1.46
N GLY A 133 12.84 10.50 -1.56
CA GLY A 133 11.79 11.51 -1.69
C GLY A 133 11.78 12.26 -3.04
N THR A 134 12.55 11.79 -4.03
CA THR A 134 12.68 12.45 -5.34
C THR A 134 11.60 12.04 -6.33
N ARG A 135 10.93 10.91 -6.10
CA ARG A 135 9.92 10.34 -6.99
C ARG A 135 8.73 9.82 -6.20
N ILE A 136 7.61 9.68 -6.91
CA ILE A 136 6.44 8.94 -6.47
C ILE A 136 6.16 7.86 -7.52
N ALA A 137 6.14 6.60 -7.12
CA ALA A 137 5.65 5.50 -7.95
C ALA A 137 4.15 5.33 -7.74
N PHE A 138 3.42 4.98 -8.79
CA PHE A 138 1.98 4.71 -8.71
C PHE A 138 1.53 3.82 -9.87
N THR A 139 0.36 3.20 -9.73
CA THR A 139 -0.25 2.43 -10.81
C THR A 139 -1.27 3.23 -11.59
N ARG A 140 -1.33 3.00 -12.91
CA ARG A 140 -2.39 3.51 -13.79
C ARG A 140 -3.12 2.36 -14.46
N PHE A 141 -4.44 2.32 -14.32
CA PHE A 141 -5.26 1.37 -15.06
C PHE A 141 -5.43 1.82 -16.50
N GLN A 142 -5.23 0.87 -17.42
CA GLN A 142 -5.41 1.04 -18.83
C GLN A 142 -6.72 0.42 -19.32
N VAL A 143 -7.16 0.86 -20.51
CA VAL A 143 -8.26 0.22 -21.22
C VAL A 143 -7.88 -1.25 -21.48
N GLY A 144 -8.70 -2.19 -21.00
CA GLY A 144 -8.39 -3.62 -21.02
C GLY A 144 -8.01 -4.21 -19.65
N GLY A 145 -7.95 -3.39 -18.60
CA GLY A 145 -7.83 -3.85 -17.21
C GLY A 145 -6.41 -4.07 -16.71
N LEU A 146 -5.40 -3.83 -17.55
CA LEU A 146 -3.99 -3.90 -17.15
C LEU A 146 -3.60 -2.67 -16.32
N ARG A 147 -2.74 -2.87 -15.31
CA ARG A 147 -2.12 -1.79 -14.54
C ARG A 147 -0.69 -1.60 -14.99
N GLN A 148 -0.36 -0.37 -15.36
CA GLN A 148 1.00 0.10 -15.61
C GLN A 148 1.62 0.63 -14.32
N LEU A 149 2.95 0.57 -14.21
CA LEU A 149 3.71 1.28 -13.18
C LEU A 149 4.31 2.55 -13.79
N LEU A 150 4.11 3.69 -13.12
CA LEU A 150 4.66 4.98 -13.53
C LEU A 150 5.43 5.63 -12.39
N LEU A 151 6.39 6.47 -12.76
CA LEU A 151 7.10 7.37 -11.86
C LEU A 151 6.67 8.79 -12.10
N LEU A 152 6.54 9.55 -11.02
CA LEU A 152 6.13 10.93 -11.00
C LEU A 152 7.17 11.78 -10.27
N ASP A 153 7.54 12.91 -10.87
CA ASP A 153 8.31 13.96 -10.20
C ASP A 153 7.35 14.79 -9.33
N PRO A 154 7.53 14.78 -7.99
CA PRO A 154 6.62 15.43 -7.04
C PRO A 154 6.72 16.96 -7.05
N ASN A 155 7.65 17.56 -7.80
CA ASN A 155 7.81 19.00 -7.95
C ASN A 155 7.24 19.47 -9.29
N THR A 156 7.49 18.76 -10.38
CA THR A 156 7.05 19.16 -11.72
C THR A 156 5.72 18.52 -12.15
N GLY A 157 5.37 17.35 -11.58
CA GLY A 157 4.27 16.51 -12.06
C GLY A 157 4.61 15.72 -13.33
N ALA A 158 5.86 15.80 -13.81
CA ALA A 158 6.31 15.02 -14.95
C ALA A 158 6.16 13.53 -14.64
N THR A 159 5.57 12.78 -15.58
CA THR A 159 5.25 11.37 -15.42
C THR A 159 5.98 10.55 -16.49
N THR A 160 6.64 9.47 -16.09
CA THR A 160 7.34 8.53 -16.98
C THR A 160 6.86 7.11 -16.74
N LEU A 161 6.73 6.32 -17.81
CA LEU A 161 6.40 4.90 -17.70
C LEU A 161 7.62 4.12 -17.15
N ALA A 162 7.40 3.33 -16.11
CA ALA A 162 8.40 2.41 -15.56
C ALA A 162 8.18 0.97 -16.04
N HIS A 163 6.92 0.54 -16.14
CA HIS A 163 6.59 -0.81 -16.64
C HIS A 163 5.21 -0.85 -17.31
N GLU A 164 5.13 -1.54 -18.46
CA GLU A 164 4.00 -1.52 -19.41
C GLU A 164 2.72 -2.26 -18.94
N GLY A 165 2.77 -3.17 -17.97
CA GLY A 165 1.55 -3.86 -17.57
C GLY A 165 1.69 -5.03 -16.62
N GLY A 166 0.53 -5.59 -16.24
CA GLY A 166 0.42 -6.83 -15.46
C GLY A 166 0.66 -6.65 -13.96
N ILE A 167 0.80 -5.41 -13.48
CA ILE A 167 1.15 -5.14 -12.08
C ILE A 167 -0.03 -5.49 -11.16
N ALA A 168 0.18 -6.46 -10.27
CA ALA A 168 -0.73 -6.80 -9.19
C ALA A 168 -0.47 -5.91 -7.96
N ASP A 169 0.81 -5.73 -7.63
CA ASP A 169 1.27 -4.92 -6.49
C ASP A 169 2.74 -4.46 -6.70
N PHE A 170 3.19 -3.45 -5.96
CA PHE A 170 4.57 -2.97 -6.01
C PHE A 170 5.02 -2.30 -4.71
N GLN A 171 6.34 -2.22 -4.52
CA GLN A 171 6.96 -1.50 -3.41
C GLN A 171 8.35 -0.99 -3.76
N TRP A 172 8.73 0.15 -3.19
CA TRP A 172 10.11 0.61 -3.27
C TRP A 172 11.04 -0.31 -2.50
N TRP A 173 12.15 -0.66 -3.14
CA TRP A 173 13.19 -1.47 -2.58
C TRP A 173 14.39 -0.60 -2.21
N SER A 174 14.82 0.25 -3.14
CA SER A 174 15.81 1.31 -2.94
C SER A 174 15.40 2.50 -3.80
N ASP A 175 16.21 3.55 -3.83
CA ASP A 175 15.97 4.67 -4.74
C ASP A 175 15.99 4.23 -6.21
N GLN A 176 16.67 3.14 -6.57
CA GLN A 176 16.80 2.72 -7.98
C GLN A 176 16.14 1.37 -8.27
N GLU A 177 15.43 0.80 -7.31
CA GLU A 177 14.84 -0.53 -7.44
C GLU A 177 13.41 -0.55 -6.93
N ILE A 178 12.53 -1.19 -7.70
CA ILE A 178 11.14 -1.45 -7.31
C ILE A 178 10.88 -2.95 -7.35
N GLY A 179 10.43 -3.50 -6.24
CA GLY A 179 9.85 -4.85 -6.20
C GLY A 179 8.43 -4.82 -6.74
N MET A 180 8.06 -5.74 -7.63
CA MET A 180 6.76 -5.78 -8.28
C MET A 180 6.22 -7.20 -8.35
N ALA A 181 4.96 -7.37 -7.95
CA ALA A 181 4.18 -8.56 -8.27
C ALA A 181 3.53 -8.38 -9.63
N ILE A 182 3.76 -9.30 -10.57
CA ILE A 182 3.17 -9.29 -11.90
C ILE A 182 2.32 -10.55 -12.07
N TYR A 183 1.08 -10.39 -12.55
CA TYR A 183 0.20 -11.53 -12.87
C TYR A 183 0.84 -12.44 -13.91
N ALA A 184 0.92 -13.74 -13.60
CA ALA A 184 1.40 -14.77 -14.51
C ALA A 184 0.24 -15.58 -15.12
N VAL A 185 0.56 -16.36 -16.15
CA VAL A 185 -0.40 -17.11 -16.97
C VAL A 185 -1.09 -18.23 -16.18
N ASP A 186 -0.43 -18.75 -15.15
CA ASP A 186 -0.97 -19.79 -14.27
C ASP A 186 -1.99 -19.27 -13.23
N GLY A 187 -2.26 -17.96 -13.25
CA GLY A 187 -3.20 -17.30 -12.35
C GLY A 187 -2.59 -16.86 -11.01
N LEU A 188 -1.30 -17.11 -10.78
CA LEU A 188 -0.55 -16.59 -9.64
C LEU A 188 0.24 -15.35 -10.05
N SER A 189 0.54 -14.46 -9.10
CA SER A 189 1.51 -13.40 -9.34
C SER A 189 2.93 -13.92 -9.13
N ARG A 190 3.90 -13.31 -9.82
CA ARG A 190 5.34 -13.56 -9.63
C ARG A 190 6.04 -12.27 -9.24
N GLN A 191 7.02 -12.37 -8.34
CA GLN A 191 7.81 -11.22 -7.90
C GLN A 191 8.97 -10.95 -8.84
N TYR A 192 9.21 -9.68 -9.10
CA TYR A 192 10.34 -9.18 -9.89
C TYR A 192 10.93 -7.94 -9.25
N VAL A 193 12.18 -7.67 -9.61
CA VAL A 193 12.92 -6.46 -9.27
C VAL A 193 13.12 -5.67 -10.55
N LEU A 194 12.61 -4.45 -10.58
CA LEU A 194 12.87 -3.50 -11.65
C LEU A 194 14.03 -2.61 -11.24
N ASP A 195 15.11 -2.64 -12.01
CA ASP A 195 16.19 -1.66 -11.97
C ASP A 195 15.79 -0.44 -12.80
N LEU A 196 15.69 0.72 -12.17
CA LEU A 196 15.20 1.95 -12.80
C LEU A 196 16.22 2.63 -13.71
N ALA A 197 17.51 2.34 -13.54
CA ALA A 197 18.57 2.92 -14.37
C ALA A 197 18.64 2.26 -15.74
N THR A 198 18.41 0.94 -15.79
CA THR A 198 18.54 0.11 -16.98
C THR A 198 17.20 -0.35 -17.55
N GLY A 199 16.14 -0.34 -16.74
CA GLY A 199 14.86 -0.96 -17.06
C GLY A 199 14.89 -2.50 -16.99
N ALA A 200 15.97 -3.09 -16.44
CA ALA A 200 16.10 -4.53 -16.34
C ALA A 200 15.12 -5.09 -15.29
N LEU A 201 14.45 -6.18 -15.66
CA LEU A 201 13.53 -6.89 -14.79
C LEU A 201 14.13 -8.25 -14.39
N SER A 202 14.44 -8.41 -13.10
CA SER A 202 15.04 -9.64 -12.56
C SER A 202 13.99 -10.43 -11.76
N PRO A 203 13.76 -11.72 -12.04
CA PRO A 203 12.83 -12.53 -11.24
C PRO A 203 13.36 -12.74 -9.82
N VAL A 204 12.45 -12.78 -8.86
CA VAL A 204 12.72 -13.27 -7.51
C VAL A 204 12.30 -14.73 -7.44
N ASP A 205 13.21 -15.60 -7.00
CA ASP A 205 12.89 -17.00 -6.79
C ASP A 205 12.05 -17.16 -5.51
N LEU A 206 10.77 -17.51 -5.70
CA LEU A 206 9.83 -17.80 -4.63
C LEU A 206 9.25 -19.20 -4.85
N PRO A 207 8.78 -19.88 -3.78
CA PRO A 207 8.09 -21.15 -3.94
C PRO A 207 6.94 -21.05 -4.95
N PRO A 208 6.78 -22.02 -5.86
CA PRO A 208 5.92 -21.89 -7.05
C PRO A 208 4.42 -21.78 -6.73
N ASP A 209 4.00 -22.25 -5.56
CA ASP A 209 2.63 -22.21 -5.04
C ASP A 209 2.27 -20.88 -4.34
N VAL A 210 3.21 -19.96 -4.21
CA VAL A 210 2.99 -18.66 -3.56
C VAL A 210 2.49 -17.63 -4.57
N ASP A 211 1.37 -16.98 -4.23
CA ASP A 211 0.95 -15.76 -4.91
C ASP A 211 1.79 -14.58 -4.40
N ALA A 212 2.67 -14.08 -5.27
CA ALA A 212 3.60 -13.00 -4.99
C ALA A 212 2.93 -11.68 -4.55
N ALA A 213 1.63 -11.48 -4.80
CA ALA A 213 0.92 -10.26 -4.46
C ALA A 213 0.60 -10.13 -2.95
N SER A 214 0.80 -11.19 -2.16
CA SER A 214 0.44 -11.23 -0.73
C SER A 214 1.62 -11.54 0.18
N VAL A 215 2.84 -11.22 -0.26
CA VAL A 215 4.07 -11.49 0.51
C VAL A 215 4.56 -10.22 1.20
N LEU A 216 5.07 -10.37 2.42
CA LEU A 216 5.78 -9.31 3.12
C LEU A 216 7.29 -9.51 2.98
N TRP A 217 8.00 -8.43 2.77
CA TRP A 217 9.46 -8.46 2.65
C TRP A 217 10.13 -8.06 3.95
N SER A 218 11.20 -8.76 4.29
CA SER A 218 12.14 -8.28 5.32
C SER A 218 12.86 -7.02 4.83
N PRO A 219 13.21 -6.08 5.73
CA PRO A 219 13.89 -4.84 5.33
C PRO A 219 15.22 -5.05 4.60
N ASP A 220 15.95 -6.12 4.93
CA ASP A 220 17.21 -6.50 4.28
C ASP A 220 17.03 -7.27 2.96
N ARG A 221 15.77 -7.56 2.60
CA ARG A 221 15.35 -8.32 1.42
C ARG A 221 15.93 -9.72 1.30
N THR A 222 16.38 -10.30 2.41
CA THR A 222 16.89 -11.68 2.43
C THR A 222 15.79 -12.70 2.68
N ARG A 223 14.63 -12.26 3.16
CA ARG A 223 13.50 -13.11 3.52
C ARG A 223 12.17 -12.53 3.09
N VAL A 224 11.21 -13.42 2.86
CA VAL A 224 9.80 -13.08 2.68
C VAL A 224 8.93 -13.86 3.65
N ALA A 225 7.83 -13.25 4.09
CA ALA A 225 6.80 -13.91 4.87
C ALA A 225 5.49 -13.99 4.07
N PHE A 226 4.82 -15.15 4.11
CA PHE A 226 3.57 -15.37 3.40
C PHE A 226 2.69 -16.37 4.13
N THR A 227 1.39 -16.35 3.86
CA THR A 227 0.44 -17.32 4.41
C THR A 227 0.33 -18.54 3.50
N ARG A 228 0.51 -19.75 4.03
CA ARG A 228 0.31 -21.01 3.31
C ARG A 228 -0.87 -21.79 3.88
N GLN A 229 -1.74 -22.28 2.99
CA GLN A 229 -2.85 -23.15 3.35
C GLN A 229 -2.40 -24.61 3.44
N PRO A 230 -2.91 -25.40 4.40
CA PRO A 230 -2.55 -26.81 4.58
C PRO A 230 -2.81 -27.67 3.33
N SER A 231 -3.86 -27.39 2.57
CA SER A 231 -4.32 -28.18 1.42
C SER A 231 -3.76 -27.71 0.07
N GLY A 232 -3.04 -26.57 0.03
CA GLY A 232 -2.59 -25.95 -1.22
C GLY A 232 -3.70 -25.35 -2.10
N THR A 233 -4.96 -25.40 -1.66
CA THR A 233 -6.12 -24.76 -2.31
C THR A 233 -6.89 -23.93 -1.30
N TYR A 234 -7.66 -22.94 -1.77
CA TYR A 234 -8.48 -22.11 -0.89
C TYR A 234 -9.56 -22.92 -0.19
N ASP A 235 -9.40 -23.09 1.12
CA ASP A 235 -10.35 -23.68 2.04
C ASP A 235 -10.63 -22.67 3.16
N ARG A 236 -11.88 -22.19 3.20
CA ARG A 236 -12.34 -21.18 4.15
C ARG A 236 -12.29 -21.67 5.61
N ASP A 237 -12.34 -22.98 5.81
CA ASP A 237 -12.35 -23.59 7.13
C ASP A 237 -10.94 -24.06 7.55
N ALA A 238 -9.96 -23.98 6.64
CA ALA A 238 -8.57 -24.29 6.92
C ALA A 238 -7.90 -23.19 7.75
N ARG A 239 -6.90 -23.60 8.54
CA ARG A 239 -6.10 -22.68 9.36
C ARG A 239 -4.76 -22.42 8.64
N PRO A 240 -4.61 -21.29 7.93
CA PRO A 240 -3.36 -20.98 7.26
C PRO A 240 -2.24 -20.83 8.30
N THR A 241 -1.02 -21.11 7.86
CA THR A 241 0.19 -20.90 8.64
C THR A 241 0.99 -19.76 8.05
N LEU A 242 1.67 -19.00 8.89
CA LEU A 242 2.65 -18.02 8.46
C LEU A 242 3.97 -18.76 8.19
N GLN A 243 4.48 -18.63 6.97
CA GLN A 243 5.77 -19.16 6.52
C GLN A 243 6.75 -18.01 6.34
N VAL A 244 8.03 -18.27 6.60
CA VAL A 244 9.15 -17.39 6.26
C VAL A 244 10.07 -18.16 5.34
N HIS A 245 10.36 -17.60 4.17
CA HIS A 245 11.29 -18.17 3.19
C HIS A 245 12.53 -17.29 3.08
N ASP A 246 13.70 -17.92 3.17
CA ASP A 246 15.00 -17.28 3.04
C ASP A 246 15.48 -17.40 1.59
N LEU A 247 15.69 -16.25 0.95
CA LEU A 247 16.04 -16.15 -0.47
C LEU A 247 17.52 -16.46 -0.74
N THR A 248 18.35 -16.53 0.31
CA THR A 248 19.79 -16.81 0.18
C THR A 248 20.08 -18.30 0.26
N THR A 249 19.28 -19.03 1.05
CA THR A 249 19.44 -20.47 1.30
C THR A 249 18.37 -21.32 0.63
N GLY A 250 17.21 -20.74 0.32
CA GLY A 250 16.01 -21.44 -0.13
C GLY A 250 15.25 -22.14 1.00
N GLU A 251 15.68 -22.01 2.26
CA GLU A 251 15.02 -22.65 3.39
C GLU A 251 13.68 -21.97 3.73
N GLU A 252 12.73 -22.77 4.21
CA GLU A 252 11.41 -22.29 4.67
C GLU A 252 11.17 -22.72 6.11
N HIS A 253 10.66 -21.80 6.93
CA HIS A 253 10.29 -22.05 8.31
C HIS A 253 8.86 -21.62 8.59
N THR A 254 8.09 -22.53 9.21
CA THR A 254 6.77 -22.21 9.74
C THR A 254 6.89 -21.46 11.06
N VAL A 255 6.23 -20.31 11.17
CA VAL A 255 6.15 -19.55 12.42
C VAL A 255 5.32 -20.35 13.43
N PRO A 256 5.90 -20.75 14.58
CA PRO A 256 5.21 -21.57 15.57
C PRO A 256 3.93 -20.91 16.09
N GLY A 257 2.83 -21.68 16.20
CA GLY A 257 1.54 -21.20 16.71
C GLY A 257 0.72 -20.33 15.75
N SER A 258 1.21 -20.05 14.54
CA SER A 258 0.51 -19.22 13.55
C SER A 258 -0.86 -19.76 13.11
N ASN A 259 -1.07 -21.08 13.19
CA ASN A 259 -2.34 -21.75 12.88
C ASN A 259 -3.46 -21.54 13.93
N THR A 260 -3.21 -20.79 15.00
CA THR A 260 -4.21 -20.54 16.06
C THR A 260 -4.94 -19.21 15.91
N LEU A 261 -4.50 -18.33 15.00
CA LEU A 261 -4.97 -16.96 14.89
C LEU A 261 -5.97 -16.83 13.73
N GLN A 262 -7.25 -16.66 14.06
CA GLN A 262 -8.29 -16.27 13.10
C GLN A 262 -8.11 -14.78 12.76
N ASN A 263 -7.70 -14.49 11.52
CA ASN A 263 -7.64 -13.15 10.89
C ASN A 263 -6.48 -12.26 11.33
N TRP A 264 -5.45 -12.17 10.48
CA TRP A 264 -4.50 -11.04 10.47
C TRP A 264 -4.76 -10.16 9.24
N PRO A 265 -4.87 -8.84 9.38
CA PRO A 265 -4.28 -7.92 8.42
C PRO A 265 -2.78 -7.85 8.69
N LEU A 266 -1.97 -8.11 7.65
CA LEU A 266 -0.52 -8.05 7.71
C LEU A 266 -0.08 -6.58 7.92
N LEU A 267 0.32 -6.21 9.13
CA LEU A 267 0.97 -4.93 9.45
C LEU A 267 2.25 -5.25 10.25
N TRP A 268 3.40 -4.75 9.81
CA TRP A 268 4.62 -4.70 10.63
C TRP A 268 4.92 -3.25 11.00
N THR A 269 5.36 -3.08 12.24
CA THR A 269 5.85 -1.84 12.87
C THR A 269 7.28 -1.53 12.48
#